data_AF-A0A2K3LGK8-F1
#
_entry.id   AF-A0A2K3LGK8-F1
#
_cell.length_a   1.000
_cell.length_b   1.000
_cell.length_c   1.000
_cell.angle_alpha   90.00
_cell.angle_beta   90.00
_cell.angle_gamma   90.00
#
_symmetry.space_group_name_H-M   'P 1'
#
loop_
_entity.id
_entity.type
_entity.pdbx_description
1 polymer ?
#
loop_
_entity_poly.entity_id
_entity_poly.type
_entity_poly.pdbx_seq_one_letter_code
_entity_poly.pdbx_strand_id
1 'polypeptide(L)'
;GIEARGFIFGPPIALAIGAKFVPLRKPKKLPGKVISQEYILEYGRDCLEMHVGGVEHGERALVVDDLIATGGTLCAAMDLLGKFLCKF
;
A
#
# COMPACT_ATOMS: atom_id res chain seq x y z
N GLY A 1 3.00 -1.67 3.46
CA GLY A 1 1.98 -2.29 4.35
C GLY A 1 0.73 -1.43 4.32
N ILE A 2 -0.44 -2.03 4.56
CA ILE A 2 -1.73 -1.34 4.58
C ILE A 2 -2.08 -0.93 6.02
N GLU A 3 -2.60 0.29 6.21
CA GLU A 3 -2.92 0.76 7.56
C GLU A 3 -4.17 0.08 8.17
N ALA A 4 -4.34 0.09 9.49
CA ALA A 4 -3.32 0.34 10.51
C ALA A 4 -2.72 -0.98 11.01
N ARG A 5 -3.51 -2.06 11.02
CA ARG A 5 -3.10 -3.35 11.60
C ARG A 5 -2.03 -4.05 10.76
N GLY A 6 -2.03 -3.87 9.43
CA GLY A 6 -0.91 -4.30 8.60
C GLY A 6 0.44 -3.66 8.97
N PHE A 7 0.45 -2.56 9.75
CA PHE A 7 1.69 -1.96 10.26
C PHE A 7 2.24 -2.67 11.50
N ILE A 8 1.50 -3.60 12.10
CA ILE A 8 2.02 -4.44 13.18
C ILE A 8 3.04 -5.43 12.60
N PHE A 9 2.82 -5.89 11.37
CA PHE A 9 3.64 -6.92 10.70
C PHE A 9 4.60 -6.33 9.66
N GLY A 10 4.18 -5.29 8.92
CA GLY A 10 4.93 -4.75 7.79
C GLY A 10 6.34 -4.23 8.15
N PRO A 11 6.48 -3.27 9.08
CA PRO A 11 7.78 -2.74 9.51
C PRO A 11 8.77 -3.80 10.04
N PRO A 12 8.41 -4.72 10.97
CA PRO A 12 9.37 -5.72 11.42
C PRO A 12 9.78 -6.69 10.31
N ILE A 13 8.87 -7.05 9.38
CA ILE A 13 9.23 -7.87 8.21
C ILE A 13 10.21 -7.11 7.30
N ALA A 14 9.92 -5.84 6.98
CA ALA A 14 10.79 -5.02 6.14
C ALA A 14 12.19 -4.88 6.75
N LEU A 15 12.27 -4.66 8.07
CA LEU A 15 13.53 -4.62 8.81
C LEU A 15 14.29 -5.96 8.71
N ALA A 16 13.61 -7.08 8.91
CA ALA A 16 14.22 -8.41 8.90
C ALA A 16 14.81 -8.80 7.54
N ILE A 17 14.23 -8.31 6.44
CA ILE A 17 14.71 -8.60 5.07
C ILE A 17 15.57 -7.47 4.47
N GLY A 18 15.88 -6.42 5.24
CA GLY A 18 16.66 -5.28 4.76
C GLY A 18 15.96 -4.46 3.67
N ALA A 19 14.62 -4.44 3.66
CA ALA A 19 13.83 -3.69 2.70
C ALA A 19 13.32 -2.36 3.29
N LYS A 20 12.96 -1.43 2.41
CA LYS A 20 12.22 -0.23 2.79
C LYS A 20 10.80 -0.57 3.23
N PHE A 21 10.31 0.13 4.25
CA PHE A 21 8.90 0.10 4.60
C PHE A 21 8.16 1.28 3.98
N VAL A 22 7.17 0.99 3.12
CA VAL A 22 6.31 2.01 2.50
C VAL A 22 4.89 1.89 3.08
N PRO A 23 4.39 2.91 3.80
CA PRO A 23 3.03 2.91 4.33
C PRO A 23 2.01 3.28 3.26
N LEU A 24 0.92 2.52 3.19
CA LEU A 24 -0.29 2.84 2.43
C LEU A 24 -1.38 3.23 3.42
N ARG A 25 -1.96 4.43 3.28
CA ARG A 25 -2.88 5.00 4.28
C ARG A 25 -4.13 5.58 3.65
N LYS A 26 -5.20 5.75 4.41
CA LYS A 26 -6.38 6.53 4.00
C LYS A 26 -6.01 8.00 3.79
N PRO A 27 -6.88 8.77 3.09
CA PRO A 27 -6.58 10.13 2.72
C PRO A 27 -6.19 11.04 3.88
N LYS A 28 -5.26 11.96 3.61
CA LYS A 28 -4.84 13.03 4.54
C LYS A 28 -4.05 12.54 5.76
N LYS A 29 -3.50 11.32 5.69
CA LYS A 29 -2.66 10.73 6.76
C LYS A 29 -1.16 10.75 6.46
N LEU A 30 -0.79 10.96 5.20
CA LEU A 30 0.60 11.10 4.76
C LEU A 30 0.90 12.58 4.51
N PRO A 31 2.07 13.11 4.93
CA PRO A 31 2.48 14.47 4.60
C PRO A 31 2.87 14.60 3.12
N GLY A 32 3.10 15.82 2.63
CA GLY A 32 3.68 16.05 1.31
C GLY A 32 2.86 15.50 0.12
N LYS A 33 3.54 15.16 -0.97
CA LYS A 33 2.89 14.73 -2.23
C LYS A 33 2.58 13.23 -2.20
N VAL A 34 1.34 12.90 -2.52
CA VAL A 34 0.81 11.53 -2.57
C VAL A 34 0.18 11.23 -3.93
N ILE A 35 0.05 9.94 -4.22
CA ILE A 35 -0.86 9.41 -5.24
C ILE A 35 -1.94 8.59 -4.56
N SER A 36 -3.12 8.54 -5.18
CA SER A 36 -4.31 7.90 -4.63
C SER A 36 -4.86 6.81 -5.55
N GLN A 37 -5.63 5.89 -4.95
CA GLN A 37 -6.42 4.88 -5.62
C GLN A 37 -7.72 4.65 -4.86
N GLU A 38 -8.84 4.93 -5.51
CA GLU A 38 -10.17 4.62 -4.99
C GLU A 38 -10.49 3.14 -5.16
N TYR A 39 -11.28 2.61 -4.23
CA TYR A 39 -11.83 1.26 -4.28
C TYR A 39 -13.24 1.21 -3.71
N ILE A 40 -13.99 0.18 -4.12
CA ILE A 40 -15.41 0.02 -3.80
C ILE A 40 -15.54 -0.78 -2.50
N LEU A 41 -16.44 -0.32 -1.63
CA LEU A 41 -16.91 -1.05 -0.45
C LEU A 41 -18.31 -1.60 -0.72
N GLU A 42 -18.83 -2.42 0.19
CA GLU A 42 -20.24 -2.85 0.15
C GLU A 42 -21.19 -1.65 0.11
N TYR A 43 -20.87 -0.61 0.89
CA TYR A 43 -21.60 0.64 0.93
C TYR A 43 -20.65 1.82 0.71
N GLY A 44 -20.46 2.17 -0.56
CA GLY A 44 -19.74 3.38 -0.97
C GLY A 44 -18.33 3.10 -1.51
N ARG A 45 -17.44 4.06 -1.30
CA ARG A 45 -16.05 4.03 -1.79
C ARG A 45 -15.13 4.52 -0.70
N ASP A 46 -13.91 4.01 -0.72
CA ASP A 46 -12.81 4.50 0.09
C ASP A 46 -11.58 4.68 -0.79
N CYS A 47 -10.50 5.23 -0.24
CA CYS A 47 -9.31 5.59 -0.99
C CYS A 47 -8.05 5.20 -0.22
N LEU A 48 -7.01 4.81 -0.96
CA LEU A 48 -5.70 4.49 -0.43
C LEU A 48 -4.66 5.44 -1.05
N GLU A 49 -3.75 5.96 -0.23
CA GLU A 49 -2.70 6.89 -0.60
C GLU A 49 -1.30 6.31 -0.34
N MET A 50 -0.37 6.66 -1.21
CA MET A 50 1.07 6.37 -1.10
C MET A 50 1.87 7.63 -1.44
N HIS A 51 3.01 7.86 -0.78
CA HIS A 51 3.94 8.92 -1.16
C HIS A 51 4.47 8.73 -2.59
N VAL A 52 4.55 9.83 -3.34
CA VAL A 52 5.32 9.86 -4.59
C VAL A 52 6.79 9.56 -4.28
N GLY A 53 7.39 8.63 -5.02
CA GLY A 53 8.78 8.20 -4.78
C GLY A 53 8.94 7.18 -3.64
N GLY A 54 7.85 6.74 -3.00
CA GLY A 54 7.91 5.63 -2.04
C GLY A 54 8.38 4.32 -2.69
N VAL A 55 8.08 4.15 -3.98
CA VAL A 55 8.47 3.02 -4.82
C VAL A 55 9.03 3.56 -6.15
N GLU A 56 10.07 2.91 -6.66
CA GLU A 56 10.76 3.24 -7.90
C GLU A 56 10.55 2.13 -8.95
N HIS A 57 10.80 2.47 -10.22
CA HIS A 57 10.63 1.52 -11.31
C HIS A 57 11.65 0.37 -11.21
N GLY A 58 11.19 -0.85 -11.49
CA GLY A 58 12.04 -2.06 -11.45
C GLY A 58 12.25 -2.65 -10.05
N GLU A 59 11.72 -2.02 -9.00
CA GLU A 59 11.72 -2.63 -7.67
C GLU A 59 10.77 -3.83 -7.59
N ARG A 60 10.88 -4.60 -6.50
CA ARG A 60 9.90 -5.64 -6.14
C ARG A 60 9.27 -5.25 -4.81
N ALA A 61 7.95 -5.40 -4.71
CA ALA A 61 7.21 -5.08 -3.49
C ALA A 61 6.54 -6.32 -2.89
N LEU A 62 6.56 -6.39 -1.56
CA LEU A 62 5.71 -7.28 -0.78
C LEU A 62 4.61 -6.44 -0.12
N VAL A 63 3.35 -6.75 -0.42
CA VAL A 63 2.21 -6.14 0.27
C VAL A 63 1.87 -6.98 1.48
N VAL A 64 1.79 -6.33 2.64
CA VAL A 64 1.50 -6.98 3.93
C VAL A 64 0.26 -6.34 4.52
N ASP A 65 -0.66 -7.20 4.95
CA ASP A 65 -1.87 -6.87 5.70
C ASP A 65 -2.11 -7.94 6.78
N ASP A 66 -2.91 -7.63 7.79
CA ASP A 66 -3.20 -8.59 8.87
C ASP A 66 -4.18 -9.69 8.44
N LEU A 67 -5.17 -9.33 7.62
CA LEU A 67 -6.18 -10.26 7.10
C LEU A 67 -6.73 -9.76 5.76
N ILE A 68 -6.89 -10.67 4.81
CA ILE A 68 -7.55 -10.39 3.53
C ILE A 68 -9.01 -10.83 3.64
N ALA A 69 -9.94 -9.86 3.55
CA ALA A 69 -11.38 -10.12 3.50
C ALA A 69 -11.86 -10.21 2.03
N THR A 70 -12.47 -9.13 1.51
CA THR A 70 -12.90 -9.06 0.10
C THR A 70 -11.76 -8.84 -0.89
N GLY A 71 -10.58 -8.45 -0.40
CA GLY A 71 -9.41 -8.11 -1.22
C GLY A 71 -9.42 -6.70 -1.81
N GLY A 72 -10.49 -5.90 -1.64
CA GLY A 72 -10.60 -4.57 -2.25
C GLY A 72 -9.42 -3.63 -1.93
N THR A 73 -8.99 -3.59 -0.66
CA THR A 73 -7.85 -2.77 -0.24
C THR A 73 -6.52 -3.30 -0.78
N LEU A 74 -6.37 -4.63 -0.92
CA LEU A 74 -5.19 -5.25 -1.51
C LEU A 74 -5.12 -4.96 -3.02
N CYS A 75 -6.22 -5.04 -3.74
CA CYS A 75 -6.30 -4.65 -5.15
C CYS A 75 -5.93 -3.17 -5.33
N ALA A 76 -6.47 -2.27 -4.50
CA ALA A 76 -6.12 -0.86 -4.53
C ALA A 76 -4.62 -0.62 -4.29
N ALA A 77 -4.01 -1.37 -3.37
CA ALA A 77 -2.57 -1.34 -3.12
C ALA A 77 -1.78 -1.82 -4.34
N MET A 78 -2.20 -2.91 -4.98
CA MET A 78 -1.57 -3.43 -6.20
C MET A 78 -1.69 -2.45 -7.38
N ASP A 79 -2.82 -1.77 -7.52
CA ASP A 79 -3.02 -0.76 -8.58
C ASP A 79 -2.16 0.49 -8.35
N LEU A 80 -1.96 0.92 -7.09
CA LEU A 80 -1.00 1.98 -6.76
C LEU A 80 0.43 1.58 -7.14
N LEU A 81 0.83 0.37 -6.77
CA LEU A 81 2.18 -0.15 -7.01
C LEU A 81 2.42 -0.43 -8.49
N GLY A 82 1.41 -0.91 -9.22
CA GLY A 82 1.47 -1.21 -10.65
C GLY A 82 1.73 0.01 -11.54
N LYS A 83 1.66 1.23 -10.98
CA LYS A 83 2.11 2.46 -11.65
C LYS A 83 3.64 2.57 -11.76
N PHE A 84 4.39 1.74 -11.03
CA PHE A 84 5.86 1.75 -10.97
C PHE A 84 6.48 0.37 -11.20
N LEU A 85 5.83 -0.69 -10.71
CA LEU A 85 6.38 -2.04 -10.77
C LEU A 85 6.15 -2.67 -12.15
N CYS A 86 7.13 -3.43 -12.65
CA CYS A 86 6.91 -4.32 -13.79
C CYS A 86 5.87 -5.38 -13.42
N LYS A 87 4.82 -5.50 -14.24
CA LYS A 87 3.87 -6.62 -14.13
C LYS A 87 4.60 -7.89 -14.59
N PHE A 88 4.58 -8.92 -13.75
CA PHE A 88 5.08 -10.26 -14.07
C PHE A 88 4.14 -10.95 -15.06
#